data_AF-A0AAU9JY97-F1
#
_entry.id   AF-A0AAU9JY97-F1
#
_cell.length_a   1.000
_cell.length_b   1.000
_cell.length_c   1.000
_cell.angle_alpha   90.00
_cell.angle_beta   90.00
_cell.angle_gamma   90.00
#
_symmetry.space_group_name_H-M   'P 1'
#
loop_
_entity.id
_entity.type
_entity.pdbx_description
1 polymer ?
#
loop_
_entity_poly.entity_id
_entity_poly.type
_entity_poly.pdbx_seq_one_letter_code
_entity_poly.pdbx_strand_id
1 'polypeptide(L)'
;MFHNCHIKDKDSIPFEHNYNLNICPPELPKDFGLEVLNKEFLIEKSLSVKTVQELVDLYTKAIEHYSYKQNPLSHYFQSKLKQLLSRFDVIQIMNNHSENISRQFKKPIPKKKHDTPKKCIVEKVPEVVIQPPTKLERTSTRIISQSDNRIKDTVPKILKNCRSQEDDLNFRLLNRKRQKISQGLKKLQLSSSFTNETCSSEHLSISFDYGRFTDRLEQTLEEIMERNCSAKISRITEIQVNYNSLIREIEDSDFPDHQKIADLKEKMQNEISRAEKSFKTSLKEELNFYKQTFL
;
A
#
# COMPACT_ATOMS: atom_id res chain seq x y z
N MET A 1 -2.15 50.79 39.15
CA MET A 1 -3.36 49.97 39.39
C MET A 1 -3.31 48.78 38.45
N PHE A 2 -2.82 47.63 38.90
CA PHE A 2 -2.89 46.37 38.16
C PHE A 2 -3.70 45.39 39.01
N HIS A 3 -4.80 44.89 38.47
CA HIS A 3 -5.65 43.91 39.13
C HIS A 3 -5.01 42.52 39.01
N ASN A 4 -4.60 41.97 40.15
CA ASN A 4 -4.23 40.57 40.29
C ASN A 4 -5.49 39.69 40.16
N CYS A 5 -5.59 38.97 39.05
CA CYS A 5 -6.62 37.96 38.85
C CYS A 5 -6.15 36.65 39.50
N HIS A 6 -6.64 36.39 40.71
CA HIS A 6 -6.37 35.18 41.48
C HIS A 6 -7.31 34.07 40.98
N ILE A 7 -6.81 33.22 40.07
CA ILE A 7 -7.50 32.01 39.64
C ILE A 7 -7.39 31.01 40.78
N LYS A 8 -8.50 30.78 41.48
CA LYS A 8 -8.62 29.75 42.51
C LYS A 8 -8.70 28.39 41.83
N ASP A 9 -7.71 27.55 42.10
CA ASP A 9 -7.71 26.13 41.77
C ASP A 9 -8.94 25.47 42.42
N LYS A 10 -9.86 25.01 41.58
CA LYS A 10 -11.00 24.20 41.99
C LYS A 10 -10.55 22.75 42.05
N ASP A 11 -10.47 22.25 43.28
CA ASP A 11 -10.80 20.89 43.71
C ASP A 11 -10.51 19.78 42.69
N SER A 12 -9.26 19.31 42.72
CA SER A 12 -8.85 18.02 42.18
C SER A 12 -9.61 16.89 42.89
N ILE A 13 -10.74 16.48 42.33
CA ILE A 13 -11.47 15.27 42.74
C ILE A 13 -10.57 14.06 42.43
N PRO A 14 -10.15 13.27 43.42
CA PRO A 14 -9.43 12.03 43.16
C PRO A 14 -10.43 11.03 42.58
N PHE A 15 -10.37 10.82 41.28
CA PHE A 15 -11.07 9.71 40.61
C PHE A 15 -10.33 8.41 40.94
N GLU A 16 -10.50 7.91 42.16
CA GLU A 16 -10.13 6.54 42.51
C GLU A 16 -11.17 5.60 41.89
N HIS A 17 -10.91 5.25 40.63
CA HIS A 17 -11.62 4.20 39.93
C HIS A 17 -11.15 2.84 40.44
N ASN A 18 -11.77 2.42 41.54
CA ASN A 18 -11.63 1.10 42.14
C ASN A 18 -12.41 0.07 41.31
N TYR A 19 -11.86 -0.33 40.16
CA TYR A 19 -12.34 -1.46 39.37
C TYR A 19 -11.47 -2.69 39.66
N ASN A 20 -11.63 -3.26 40.85
CA ASN A 20 -11.20 -4.65 41.09
C ASN A 20 -12.21 -5.60 40.43
N LEU A 21 -12.26 -5.58 39.09
CA LEU A 21 -12.82 -6.69 38.34
C LEU A 21 -11.73 -7.77 38.35
N ASN A 22 -11.99 -8.90 39.01
CA ASN A 22 -11.28 -10.15 38.77
C ASN A 22 -11.53 -10.58 37.32
N ILE A 23 -10.88 -9.90 36.37
CA ILE A 23 -10.93 -10.21 34.94
C ILE A 23 -9.99 -11.39 34.76
N CYS A 24 -10.55 -12.59 34.82
CA CYS A 24 -9.86 -13.79 34.38
C CYS A 24 -9.47 -13.58 32.91
N PRO A 25 -8.19 -13.80 32.52
CA PRO A 25 -7.74 -13.52 31.17
C PRO A 25 -8.58 -14.31 30.16
N PRO A 26 -9.13 -13.66 29.10
CA PRO A 26 -9.86 -14.38 28.08
C PRO A 26 -8.93 -15.38 27.40
N GLU A 27 -9.23 -16.67 27.54
CA GLU A 27 -8.43 -17.72 26.91
C GLU A 27 -8.64 -17.70 25.38
N LEU A 28 -7.54 -17.83 24.64
CA LEU A 28 -7.60 -17.95 23.19
C LEU A 28 -7.95 -19.40 22.80
N PRO A 29 -8.80 -19.59 21.77
CA PRO A 29 -9.05 -20.90 21.20
C PRO A 29 -7.74 -21.59 20.79
N LYS A 30 -7.67 -22.92 20.94
CA LYS A 30 -6.48 -23.70 20.54
C LYS A 30 -6.14 -23.55 19.05
N ASP A 31 -7.17 -23.38 18.22
CA ASP A 31 -7.04 -23.23 16.76
C ASP A 31 -7.02 -21.76 16.31
N PHE A 32 -6.80 -20.82 17.23
CA PHE A 32 -6.85 -19.38 16.95
C PHE A 32 -5.99 -18.96 15.75
N GLY A 33 -4.75 -19.44 15.67
CA GLY A 33 -3.84 -19.08 14.58
C GLY A 33 -4.33 -19.55 13.22
N LEU A 34 -4.92 -20.75 13.16
CA LEU A 34 -5.49 -21.30 11.93
C LEU A 34 -6.77 -20.56 11.54
N GLU A 35 -7.60 -20.20 12.51
CA GLU A 35 -8.83 -19.46 12.27
C GLU A 35 -8.55 -18.05 11.73
N VAL A 36 -7.61 -17.32 12.33
CA VAL A 36 -7.17 -16.00 11.83
C VAL A 36 -6.67 -16.11 10.40
N LEU A 37 -5.79 -17.08 10.11
CA LEU A 37 -5.23 -17.26 8.77
C LEU A 37 -6.31 -17.58 7.73
N ASN A 38 -7.25 -18.46 8.07
CA ASN A 38 -8.37 -18.81 7.20
C ASN A 38 -9.27 -17.60 6.91
N LYS A 39 -9.54 -16.76 7.91
CA LYS A 39 -10.36 -15.55 7.75
C LYS A 39 -9.63 -14.48 6.94
N GLU A 40 -8.32 -14.28 7.15
CA GLU A 40 -7.48 -13.41 6.33
C GLU A 40 -7.53 -13.83 4.86
N PHE A 41 -7.32 -15.12 4.59
CA PHE A 41 -7.39 -15.68 3.23
C PHE A 41 -8.79 -15.50 2.60
N LEU A 42 -9.86 -15.72 3.37
CA LEU A 42 -11.22 -15.52 2.89
C LEU A 42 -11.51 -14.05 2.55
N ILE A 43 -10.95 -13.10 3.28
CA ILE A 43 -11.07 -11.67 2.99
C ILE A 43 -10.35 -11.28 1.69
N GLU A 44 -9.22 -11.92 1.39
CA GLU A 44 -8.51 -11.73 0.12
C GLU A 44 -9.28 -12.34 -1.06
N LYS A 45 -9.93 -13.49 -0.87
CA LYS A 45 -10.64 -14.20 -1.95
C LYS A 45 -12.06 -13.66 -2.18
N SER A 46 -12.83 -13.45 -1.13
CA SER A 46 -14.25 -13.09 -1.18
C SER A 46 -14.62 -12.20 0.01
N LEU A 47 -14.68 -10.89 -0.22
CA LEU A 47 -14.95 -9.93 0.83
C LEU A 47 -16.42 -9.98 1.25
N SER A 48 -16.67 -10.35 2.52
CA SER A 48 -18.00 -10.43 3.13
C SER A 48 -18.00 -9.74 4.49
N VAL A 49 -19.07 -9.00 4.80
CA VAL A 49 -19.24 -8.29 6.07
C VAL A 49 -19.07 -9.24 7.26
N LYS A 50 -19.64 -10.45 7.16
CA LYS A 50 -19.58 -11.46 8.23
C LYS A 50 -18.13 -11.87 8.53
N THR A 51 -17.36 -12.16 7.48
CA THR A 51 -15.96 -12.56 7.60
C THR A 51 -15.10 -11.44 8.20
N VAL A 52 -15.36 -10.19 7.81
CA VAL A 52 -14.67 -9.02 8.37
C VAL A 52 -14.98 -8.89 9.87
N GLN A 53 -16.26 -9.00 10.26
CA GLN A 53 -16.66 -8.92 11.67
C GLN A 53 -16.01 -10.02 12.51
N GLU A 54 -16.05 -11.27 12.04
CA GLU A 54 -15.43 -12.41 12.73
C GLU A 54 -13.91 -12.21 12.90
N LEU A 55 -13.22 -11.68 11.89
CA LEU A 55 -11.79 -11.39 12.00
C LEU A 55 -11.50 -10.25 12.97
N VAL A 56 -12.32 -9.20 12.99
CA VAL A 56 -12.24 -8.11 13.98
C VAL A 56 -12.40 -8.65 15.40
N ASP A 57 -13.37 -9.54 15.61
CA ASP A 57 -13.62 -10.17 16.92
C ASP A 57 -12.42 -11.03 17.35
N LEU A 58 -11.84 -11.81 16.44
CA LEU A 58 -10.63 -12.61 16.70
C LEU A 58 -9.44 -11.72 17.08
N TYR A 59 -9.17 -10.65 16.33
CA TYR A 59 -8.09 -9.72 16.68
C TYR A 59 -8.35 -9.02 18.01
N THR A 60 -9.59 -8.65 18.31
CA THR A 60 -9.94 -8.01 19.60
C THR A 60 -9.64 -8.94 20.77
N LYS A 61 -10.08 -10.21 20.68
CA LYS A 61 -9.76 -11.24 21.69
C LYS A 61 -8.26 -11.45 21.88
N ALA A 62 -7.50 -11.45 20.78
CA ALA A 62 -6.05 -11.55 20.84
C ALA A 62 -5.41 -10.34 21.53
N ILE A 63 -5.84 -9.13 21.18
CA ILE A 63 -5.35 -7.89 21.79
C ILE A 63 -5.61 -7.93 23.29
N GLU A 64 -6.82 -8.28 23.74
CA GLU A 64 -7.16 -8.40 25.15
C GLU A 64 -6.28 -9.43 25.88
N HIS A 65 -6.19 -10.65 25.34
CA HIS A 65 -5.39 -11.73 25.93
C HIS A 65 -3.89 -11.37 26.02
N TYR A 66 -3.30 -10.83 24.95
CA TYR A 66 -1.89 -10.47 24.94
C TYR A 66 -1.59 -9.17 25.70
N SER A 67 -2.54 -8.24 25.77
CA SER A 67 -2.42 -7.03 26.59
C SER A 67 -2.43 -7.36 28.07
N TYR A 68 -3.30 -8.29 28.50
CA TYR A 68 -3.30 -8.79 29.87
C TYR A 68 -1.96 -9.42 30.26
N LYS A 69 -1.36 -10.20 29.36
CA LYS A 69 -0.03 -10.82 29.54
C LYS A 69 1.14 -9.84 29.36
N GLN A 70 0.89 -8.55 29.12
CA GLN A 70 1.90 -7.54 28.78
C GLN A 70 2.83 -7.97 27.63
N ASN A 71 2.30 -8.77 26.70
CA ASN A 71 3.08 -9.30 25.60
C ASN A 71 3.09 -8.29 24.43
N PRO A 72 4.26 -8.00 23.82
CA PRO A 72 4.36 -7.08 22.68
C PRO A 72 3.56 -7.51 21.45
N LEU A 73 3.13 -8.77 21.37
CA LEU A 73 2.22 -9.26 20.32
C LEU A 73 0.87 -8.51 20.31
N SER A 74 0.44 -7.94 21.43
CA SER A 74 -0.75 -7.08 21.47
C SER A 74 -0.67 -5.92 20.47
N HIS A 75 0.49 -5.25 20.37
CA HIS A 75 0.71 -4.17 19.40
C HIS A 75 0.73 -4.66 17.95
N TYR A 76 1.18 -5.89 17.71
CA TYR A 76 1.11 -6.51 16.40
C TYR A 76 -0.35 -6.69 15.94
N PHE A 77 -1.20 -7.24 16.80
CA PHE A 77 -2.63 -7.42 16.50
C PHE A 77 -3.38 -6.09 16.39
N GLN A 78 -3.05 -5.09 17.22
CA GLN A 78 -3.58 -3.72 17.07
C GLN A 78 -3.23 -3.13 15.70
N SER A 79 -1.98 -3.31 15.24
CA SER A 79 -1.53 -2.81 13.94
C SER A 79 -2.25 -3.53 12.79
N LYS A 80 -2.42 -4.85 12.90
CA LYS A 80 -3.16 -5.67 11.91
C LYS A 80 -4.63 -5.28 11.83
N LEU A 81 -5.30 -5.10 12.96
CA LEU A 81 -6.68 -4.62 13.02
C LEU A 81 -6.83 -3.25 12.37
N LYS A 82 -5.93 -2.31 12.70
CA LYS A 82 -5.92 -0.98 12.07
C LYS A 82 -5.73 -1.06 10.56
N GLN A 83 -4.81 -1.90 10.09
CA GLN A 83 -4.56 -2.10 8.67
C GLN A 83 -5.80 -2.66 7.95
N LEU A 84 -6.46 -3.67 8.54
CA LEU A 84 -7.68 -4.25 8.02
C LEU A 84 -8.79 -3.20 7.85
N LEU A 85 -9.05 -2.41 8.90
CA LEU A 85 -10.07 -1.36 8.90
C LEU A 85 -9.74 -0.17 7.98
N SER A 86 -8.46 0.00 7.62
CA SER A 86 -8.02 1.06 6.71
C SER A 86 -8.13 0.67 5.23
N ARG A 87 -8.47 -0.59 4.90
CA ARG A 87 -8.63 -1.03 3.51
C ARG A 87 -9.87 -0.40 2.89
N PHE A 88 -9.73 0.16 1.69
CA PHE A 88 -10.83 0.81 0.96
C PHE A 88 -12.03 -0.12 0.76
N ASP A 89 -11.77 -1.35 0.31
CA ASP A 89 -12.83 -2.34 0.04
C ASP A 89 -13.63 -2.69 1.30
N VAL A 90 -12.96 -2.77 2.45
CA VAL A 90 -13.59 -3.04 3.76
C VAL A 90 -14.49 -1.87 4.15
N ILE A 91 -13.98 -0.64 4.02
CA ILE A 91 -14.75 0.58 4.30
C ILE A 91 -16.00 0.65 3.42
N GLN A 92 -15.86 0.38 2.12
CA GLN A 92 -16.97 0.39 1.17
C GLN A 92 -18.04 -0.64 1.55
N ILE A 93 -17.65 -1.86 1.91
CA ILE A 93 -18.59 -2.91 2.31
C ILE A 93 -19.29 -2.59 3.64
N MET A 94 -18.57 -2.05 4.63
CA MET A 94 -19.18 -1.64 5.90
C MET A 94 -20.19 -0.50 5.72
N ASN A 95 -19.87 0.47 4.86
CA ASN A 95 -20.77 1.58 4.54
C ASN A 95 -22.02 1.11 3.77
N ASN A 96 -21.86 0.20 2.80
CA ASN A 96 -22.99 -0.38 2.07
C ASN A 96 -23.91 -1.22 2.96
N HIS A 97 -23.37 -1.84 4.02
CA HIS A 97 -24.17 -2.60 4.98
C HIS A 97 -25.03 -1.68 5.86
N SER A 98 -24.49 -0.53 6.30
CA SER A 98 -25.22 0.43 7.14
C SER A 98 -26.40 1.09 6.41
N GLU A 99 -26.26 1.37 5.10
CA GLU A 99 -27.36 1.90 4.28
C GLU A 99 -28.51 0.90 4.09
N ASN A 100 -28.20 -0.39 3.98
CA ASN A 100 -29.21 -1.43 3.80
C ASN A 100 -30.05 -1.64 5.07
N ILE A 101 -29.43 -1.50 6.25
CA ILE A 101 -30.14 -1.55 7.55
C ILE A 101 -31.07 -0.33 7.68
N SER A 102 -30.64 0.86 7.23
CA SER A 102 -31.44 2.09 7.27
C SER A 102 -32.68 2.05 6.34
N ARG A 103 -32.63 1.27 5.24
CA ARG A 103 -33.77 1.11 4.32
C ARG A 103 -34.85 0.15 4.84
N GLN A 104 -34.52 -0.78 5.73
CA GLN A 104 -35.50 -1.72 6.28
C GLN A 104 -36.47 -1.09 7.30
N PHE A 105 -36.11 0.06 7.89
CA PHE A 105 -36.99 0.76 8.85
C PHE A 105 -37.88 1.84 8.23
N LYS A 106 -37.75 2.12 6.93
CA LYS A 106 -38.67 3.03 6.23
C LYS A 106 -39.84 2.23 5.64
N LYS A 107 -40.86 1.99 6.46
CA LYS A 107 -42.19 1.54 5.98
C LYS A 107 -42.62 2.49 4.83
N PRO A 108 -42.93 1.97 3.63
CA PRO A 108 -43.35 2.82 2.53
C PRO A 108 -44.72 3.41 2.86
N ILE A 109 -44.77 4.72 3.05
CA ILE A 109 -46.03 5.46 3.04
C ILE A 109 -46.59 5.34 1.62
N PRO A 110 -47.81 4.80 1.43
CA PRO A 110 -48.36 4.54 0.10
C PRO A 110 -48.68 5.88 -0.57
N LYS A 111 -47.85 6.30 -1.53
CA LYS A 111 -48.16 7.45 -2.37
C LYS A 111 -49.06 6.99 -3.52
N LYS A 112 -50.24 7.61 -3.57
CA LYS A 112 -51.29 7.43 -4.56
C LYS A 112 -50.75 7.56 -5.98
N LYS A 113 -51.23 6.66 -6.83
CA LYS A 113 -51.03 6.60 -8.27
C LYS A 113 -51.49 7.91 -8.91
N HIS A 114 -50.65 8.51 -9.76
CA HIS A 114 -51.10 9.42 -10.79
C HIS A 114 -50.88 8.73 -12.13
N ASP A 115 -52.00 8.44 -12.79
CA ASP A 115 -52.07 7.97 -14.16
C ASP A 115 -51.59 9.06 -15.11
N THR A 116 -50.70 8.70 -16.05
CA THR A 116 -50.56 9.42 -17.32
C THR A 116 -50.35 8.41 -18.45
N PRO A 117 -51.04 8.56 -19.60
CA PRO A 117 -51.17 7.53 -20.61
C PRO A 117 -50.02 7.50 -21.62
N LYS A 118 -49.83 6.29 -22.15
CA LYS A 118 -49.00 5.89 -23.29
C LYS A 118 -49.17 6.81 -24.51
N LYS A 119 -48.06 7.11 -25.19
CA LYS A 119 -48.03 7.26 -26.65
C LYS A 119 -46.84 6.49 -27.24
N CYS A 120 -47.16 5.40 -27.91
CA CYS A 120 -46.32 4.81 -28.95
C CYS A 120 -46.30 5.76 -30.13
N ILE A 121 -45.12 6.10 -30.63
CA ILE A 121 -44.94 6.68 -31.96
C ILE A 121 -44.05 5.71 -32.73
N VAL A 122 -44.65 5.10 -33.76
CA VAL A 122 -43.98 4.34 -34.81
C VAL A 122 -43.49 5.36 -35.81
N GLU A 123 -42.19 5.53 -35.94
CA GLU A 123 -41.60 6.45 -36.92
C GLU A 123 -41.07 5.65 -38.12
N LYS A 124 -41.69 5.90 -39.28
CA LYS A 124 -41.28 5.38 -40.58
C LYS A 124 -40.02 6.11 -41.04
N VAL A 125 -39.03 5.35 -41.50
CA VAL A 125 -37.79 5.83 -42.12
C VAL A 125 -38.12 6.55 -43.44
N PRO A 126 -37.77 7.84 -43.61
CA PRO A 126 -37.73 8.48 -44.91
C PRO A 126 -36.31 8.44 -45.48
N GLU A 127 -36.27 8.21 -46.79
CA GLU A 127 -35.11 8.17 -47.66
C GLU A 127 -34.26 9.46 -47.60
N VAL A 128 -32.94 9.28 -47.46
CA VAL A 128 -31.95 10.34 -47.22
C VAL A 128 -31.70 11.14 -48.49
N VAL A 129 -32.29 12.33 -48.57
CA VAL A 129 -31.86 13.39 -49.50
C VAL A 129 -30.78 14.22 -48.81
N ILE A 130 -29.58 14.24 -49.40
CA ILE A 130 -28.42 15.01 -48.93
C ILE A 130 -28.74 16.51 -49.03
N GLN A 131 -29.09 17.14 -47.90
CA GLN A 131 -29.17 18.59 -47.77
C GLN A 131 -27.85 19.18 -47.25
N PRO A 132 -27.48 20.40 -47.67
CA PRO A 132 -26.29 21.09 -47.17
C PRO A 132 -26.41 21.40 -45.66
N PRO A 133 -25.27 21.46 -44.94
CA PRO A 133 -25.24 21.47 -43.48
C PRO A 133 -25.99 22.68 -42.91
N THR A 134 -27.02 22.38 -42.12
CA THR A 134 -27.77 23.36 -41.34
C THR A 134 -26.98 23.77 -40.10
N LYS A 135 -27.32 24.95 -39.54
CA LYS A 135 -26.60 25.72 -38.50
C LYS A 135 -26.22 24.97 -37.19
N LEU A 136 -26.52 23.68 -37.06
CA LEU A 136 -26.21 22.83 -35.91
C LEU A 136 -24.69 22.57 -35.75
N GLU A 137 -23.93 22.47 -36.84
CA GLU A 137 -22.47 22.18 -36.82
C GLU A 137 -21.61 23.30 -36.20
N ARG A 138 -22.08 24.55 -36.22
CA ARG A 138 -21.35 25.67 -35.58
C ARG A 138 -21.37 25.61 -34.05
N THR A 139 -22.31 24.85 -33.49
CA THR A 139 -22.48 24.76 -32.03
C THR A 139 -21.64 23.62 -31.45
N SER A 140 -21.55 22.48 -32.15
CA SER A 140 -20.73 21.34 -31.73
C SER A 140 -19.23 21.64 -31.77
N THR A 141 -18.75 22.33 -32.81
CA THR A 141 -17.35 22.78 -32.93
C THR A 141 -16.95 23.75 -31.81
N ARG A 142 -17.89 24.60 -31.35
CA ARG A 142 -17.66 25.49 -30.20
C ARG A 142 -17.61 24.74 -28.86
N ILE A 143 -18.42 23.70 -28.69
CA ILE A 143 -18.40 22.86 -27.48
C ILE A 143 -17.10 22.05 -27.40
N ILE A 144 -16.66 21.48 -28.53
CA ILE A 144 -15.41 20.70 -28.63
C ILE A 144 -14.19 21.57 -28.32
N SER A 145 -14.12 22.77 -28.92
CA SER A 145 -13.02 23.71 -28.64
C SER A 145 -13.01 24.20 -27.18
N GLN A 146 -14.17 24.32 -26.53
CA GLN A 146 -14.23 24.62 -25.09
C GLN A 146 -13.78 23.46 -24.21
N SER A 147 -14.09 22.20 -24.56
CA SER A 147 -13.60 21.04 -23.81
C SER A 147 -12.09 20.86 -23.96
N ASP A 148 -11.54 21.08 -25.15
CA ASP A 148 -10.11 20.96 -25.41
C ASP A 148 -9.29 21.94 -24.57
N ASN A 149 -9.77 23.18 -24.44
CA ASN A 149 -9.11 24.18 -23.61
C ASN A 149 -9.18 23.81 -22.11
N ARG A 150 -10.31 23.26 -21.63
CA ARG A 150 -10.42 22.79 -20.24
C ARG A 150 -9.49 21.60 -19.97
N ILE A 151 -9.35 20.68 -20.93
CA ILE A 151 -8.44 19.54 -20.82
C ILE A 151 -6.99 20.03 -20.77
N LYS A 152 -6.61 20.95 -21.67
CA LYS A 152 -5.26 21.55 -21.69
C LYS A 152 -4.86 22.21 -20.37
N ASP A 153 -5.80 22.84 -19.66
CA ASP A 153 -5.53 23.47 -18.37
C ASP A 153 -5.57 22.50 -17.17
N THR A 154 -6.35 21.41 -17.27
CA THR A 154 -6.58 20.49 -16.16
C THR A 154 -5.50 19.40 -16.10
N VAL A 155 -5.08 18.85 -17.24
CA VAL A 155 -4.05 17.80 -17.33
C VAL A 155 -2.73 18.20 -16.63
N PRO A 156 -2.12 19.37 -16.86
CA PRO A 156 -0.88 19.75 -16.18
C PRO A 156 -1.07 19.94 -14.67
N LYS A 157 -2.25 20.38 -14.21
CA LYS A 157 -2.56 20.49 -12.77
C LYS A 157 -2.64 19.11 -12.12
N ILE A 158 -3.27 18.14 -12.78
CA ILE A 158 -3.34 16.74 -12.30
C ILE A 158 -1.93 16.15 -12.24
N LEU A 159 -1.14 16.29 -13.31
CA LEU A 159 0.25 15.79 -13.36
C LEU A 159 1.12 16.39 -12.26
N LYS A 160 1.01 17.70 -12.02
CA LYS A 160 1.74 18.38 -10.93
C LYS A 160 1.31 17.85 -9.56
N ASN A 161 0.02 17.61 -9.37
CA ASN A 161 -0.51 17.07 -8.11
C ASN A 161 -0.01 15.64 -7.87
N CYS A 162 -0.05 14.77 -8.89
CA CYS A 162 0.50 13.41 -8.82
C CYS A 162 2.00 13.41 -8.47
N ARG A 163 2.81 14.26 -9.12
CA ARG A 163 4.23 14.40 -8.79
C ARG A 163 4.45 14.84 -7.34
N SER A 164 3.71 15.85 -6.87
CA SER A 164 3.84 16.30 -5.47
C SER A 164 3.44 15.23 -4.44
N GLN A 165 2.47 14.38 -4.76
CA GLN A 165 2.08 13.26 -3.90
C GLN A 165 3.17 12.17 -3.86
N GLU A 166 3.81 11.91 -5.00
CA GLU A 166 4.93 10.97 -5.10
C GLU A 166 6.15 11.47 -4.33
N ASP A 167 6.48 12.77 -4.44
CA ASP A 167 7.56 13.39 -3.68
C ASP A 167 7.30 13.38 -2.16
N ASP A 168 6.08 13.70 -1.71
CA ASP A 168 5.70 13.63 -0.29
C ASP A 168 5.79 12.20 0.24
N LEU A 169 5.33 11.22 -0.54
CA LEU A 169 5.41 9.81 -0.18
C LEU A 169 6.87 9.37 -0.01
N ASN A 170 7.74 9.71 -0.97
CA ASN A 170 9.16 9.39 -0.93
C ASN A 170 9.85 10.05 0.28
N PHE A 171 9.53 11.31 0.57
CA PHE A 171 10.04 12.01 1.75
C PHE A 171 9.62 11.31 3.06
N ARG A 172 8.34 10.91 3.17
CA ARG A 172 7.83 10.18 4.33
C ARG A 172 8.47 8.80 4.48
N LEU A 173 8.71 8.09 3.39
CA LEU A 173 9.40 6.79 3.40
C LEU A 173 10.86 6.93 3.85
N LEU A 174 11.59 7.92 3.31
CA LEU A 174 12.95 8.23 3.73
C LEU A 174 13.03 8.58 5.23
N ASN A 175 12.09 9.39 5.72
CA ASN A 175 12.02 9.73 7.14
C ASN A 175 11.71 8.51 8.02
N ARG A 176 10.86 7.58 7.56
CA ARG A 176 10.65 6.31 8.29
C ARG A 176 11.90 5.45 8.30
N LYS A 177 12.64 5.34 7.19
CA LYS A 177 13.91 4.59 7.12
C LYS A 177 14.90 5.18 8.13
N ARG A 178 15.06 6.51 8.16
CA ARG A 178 15.88 7.23 9.15
C ARG A 178 15.43 7.02 10.60
N GLN A 179 14.13 7.08 10.88
CA GLN A 179 13.60 6.90 12.23
C GLN A 179 13.83 5.48 12.76
N LYS A 180 13.65 4.45 11.92
CA LYS A 180 13.92 3.05 12.29
C LYS A 180 15.36 2.83 12.73
N ILE A 181 16.32 3.42 12.02
CA ILE A 181 17.74 3.37 12.39
C ILE A 181 17.96 4.05 13.76
N SER A 182 17.39 5.25 13.97
CA SER A 182 17.55 5.98 15.23
C SER A 182 16.90 5.29 16.45
N GLN A 183 15.83 4.52 16.26
CA GLN A 183 15.16 3.78 17.33
C GLN A 183 15.82 2.43 17.63
N GLY A 184 16.43 1.79 16.62
CA GLY A 184 17.25 0.59 16.81
C GLY A 184 18.43 0.83 17.76
N LEU A 185 19.10 1.97 17.63
CA LEU A 185 20.21 2.38 18.50
C LEU A 185 19.77 2.68 19.95
N LYS A 186 18.61 3.30 20.16
CA LYS A 186 18.11 3.60 21.52
C LYS A 186 17.67 2.35 22.29
N LYS A 187 17.21 1.30 21.60
CA LYS A 187 16.78 0.06 22.24
C LYS A 187 17.96 -0.81 22.74
N LEU A 188 19.17 -0.58 22.24
CA LEU A 188 20.39 -1.26 22.70
C LEU A 188 21.08 -0.55 23.89
N GLN A 189 20.73 0.71 24.18
CA GLN A 189 21.30 1.47 25.31
C GLN A 189 20.52 1.36 26.63
N LEU A 190 19.33 0.76 26.65
CA LEU A 190 18.44 0.76 27.83
C LEU A 190 18.47 -0.54 28.66
N SER A 191 19.37 -1.48 28.37
CA SER A 191 19.48 -2.77 29.08
C SER A 191 20.62 -2.89 30.11
N SER A 192 21.30 -1.80 30.49
CA SER A 192 22.42 -1.84 31.45
C SER A 192 22.16 -1.11 32.78
N SER A 193 20.93 -1.12 33.30
CA SER A 193 20.62 -0.42 34.57
C SER A 193 19.80 -1.30 35.50
N PHE A 194 20.40 -2.36 36.03
CA PHE A 194 19.96 -3.01 37.28
C PHE A 194 21.06 -3.87 37.90
N THR A 195 22.19 -3.27 38.27
CA THR A 195 23.06 -3.78 39.36
C THR A 195 23.68 -2.60 40.09
N ASN A 196 23.14 -2.28 41.25
CA ASN A 196 23.86 -1.54 42.27
C ASN A 196 24.97 -2.45 42.78
N GLU A 197 26.22 -2.18 42.42
CA GLU A 197 27.35 -2.49 43.29
C GLU A 197 28.55 -1.65 42.87
N THR A 198 29.03 -0.89 43.85
CA THR A 198 30.27 -0.11 43.84
C THR A 198 31.44 -0.95 43.32
N CYS A 199 31.88 -0.67 42.10
CA CYS A 199 33.23 -1.03 41.67
C CYS A 199 33.79 0.09 40.80
N SER A 200 34.70 0.84 41.42
CA SER A 200 35.62 1.75 40.76
C SER A 200 36.45 0.95 39.76
N SER A 201 36.03 0.94 38.51
CA SER A 201 36.85 0.50 37.40
C SER A 201 36.73 1.55 36.31
N GLU A 202 37.81 2.32 36.15
CA GLU A 202 38.11 3.15 34.99
C GLU A 202 38.28 2.24 33.76
N HIS A 203 37.22 1.56 33.36
CA HIS A 203 37.20 0.76 32.15
C HIS A 203 36.69 1.66 31.04
N LEU A 204 37.65 2.26 30.34
CA LEU A 204 37.51 2.93 29.05
C LEU A 204 36.25 2.45 28.32
N SER A 205 35.22 3.31 28.34
CA SER A 205 34.04 3.18 27.51
C SER A 205 34.47 3.43 26.07
N ILE A 206 35.15 2.45 25.48
CA ILE A 206 35.24 2.24 24.04
C ILE A 206 33.83 1.82 23.61
N SER A 207 32.89 2.76 23.69
CA SER A 207 31.65 2.76 22.90
C SER A 207 32.08 3.03 21.45
N PHE A 208 32.83 2.08 20.90
CA PHE A 208 33.31 2.11 19.53
C PHE A 208 32.10 2.19 18.61
N ASP A 209 32.28 2.86 17.49
CA ASP A 209 31.30 3.35 16.52
C ASP A 209 30.59 2.20 15.73
N TYR A 210 30.22 1.11 16.41
CA TYR A 210 29.63 -0.10 15.83
C TYR A 210 28.37 0.20 15.02
N GLY A 211 27.55 1.16 15.44
CA GLY A 211 26.37 1.60 14.68
C GLY A 211 26.74 2.19 13.31
N ARG A 212 27.79 3.02 13.24
CA ARG A 212 28.24 3.58 11.95
C ARG A 212 28.88 2.53 11.05
N PHE A 213 29.57 1.54 11.63
CA PHE A 213 30.13 0.44 10.87
C PHE A 213 29.02 -0.44 10.26
N THR A 214 28.01 -0.81 11.05
CA THR A 214 26.87 -1.59 10.54
C THR A 214 26.08 -0.86 9.46
N ASP A 215 25.87 0.45 9.61
CA ASP A 215 25.16 1.27 8.61
C ASP A 215 25.93 1.28 7.27
N ARG A 216 27.26 1.38 7.30
CA ARG A 216 28.10 1.32 6.10
C ARG A 216 28.10 -0.05 5.44
N LEU A 217 28.05 -1.12 6.24
CA LEU A 217 27.95 -2.46 5.71
C LEU A 217 26.61 -2.65 4.99
N GLU A 218 25.50 -2.30 5.64
CA GLU A 218 24.16 -2.38 5.06
C GLU A 218 24.07 -1.55 3.77
N GLN A 219 24.61 -0.33 3.78
CA GLN A 219 24.63 0.53 2.60
C GLN A 219 25.41 -0.11 1.44
N THR A 220 26.61 -0.63 1.69
CA THR A 220 27.41 -1.27 0.64
C THR A 220 26.69 -2.51 0.06
N LEU A 221 26.01 -3.28 0.91
CA LEU A 221 25.23 -4.43 0.48
C LEU A 221 24.02 -4.01 -0.38
N GLU A 222 23.31 -2.96 0.02
CA GLU A 222 22.20 -2.37 -0.73
C GLU A 222 22.69 -1.90 -2.12
N GLU A 223 23.82 -1.19 -2.18
CA GLU A 223 24.42 -0.73 -3.43
C GLU A 223 24.83 -1.87 -4.37
N ILE A 224 25.37 -2.98 -3.85
CA ILE A 224 25.69 -4.17 -4.64
C ILE A 224 24.42 -4.78 -5.26
N MET A 225 23.38 -4.94 -4.44
CA MET A 225 22.11 -5.51 -4.90
C MET A 225 21.42 -4.62 -5.94
N GLU A 226 21.38 -3.31 -5.70
CA GLU A 226 20.74 -2.35 -6.59
C GLU A 226 21.47 -2.26 -7.94
N ARG A 227 22.81 -2.19 -7.91
CA ARG A 227 23.63 -2.15 -9.13
C ARG A 227 23.43 -3.41 -9.99
N ASN A 228 23.45 -4.59 -9.36
CA ASN A 228 23.26 -5.85 -10.07
C ASN A 228 21.83 -5.96 -10.65
N CYS A 229 20.83 -5.55 -9.89
CA CYS A 229 19.44 -5.54 -10.34
C CYS A 229 19.22 -4.59 -11.53
N SER A 230 19.72 -3.35 -11.42
CA SER A 230 19.66 -2.34 -12.47
C SER A 230 20.36 -2.81 -13.75
N ALA A 231 21.57 -3.36 -13.63
CA ALA A 231 22.31 -3.91 -14.76
C ALA A 231 21.57 -5.09 -15.42
N LYS A 232 20.98 -5.99 -14.62
CA LYS A 232 20.15 -7.10 -15.13
C LYS A 232 18.96 -6.58 -15.93
N ILE A 233 18.19 -5.66 -15.37
CA ILE A 233 17.00 -5.09 -16.03
C ILE A 233 17.38 -4.38 -17.32
N SER A 234 18.44 -3.56 -17.28
CA SER A 234 18.95 -2.84 -18.46
C SER A 234 19.31 -3.82 -19.59
N ARG A 235 20.09 -4.88 -19.27
CA ARG A 235 20.50 -5.87 -20.27
C ARG A 235 19.33 -6.66 -20.85
N ILE A 236 18.36 -7.06 -20.03
CA ILE A 236 17.15 -7.76 -20.53
C ILE A 236 16.34 -6.85 -21.45
N THR A 237 16.19 -5.58 -21.07
CA THR A 237 15.45 -4.59 -21.87
C THR A 237 16.13 -4.36 -23.22
N GLU A 238 17.46 -4.23 -23.23
CA GLU A 238 18.26 -4.11 -24.46
C GLU A 238 18.04 -5.31 -25.41
N ILE A 239 18.11 -6.54 -24.87
CA ILE A 239 17.84 -7.76 -25.63
C ILE A 239 16.42 -7.71 -26.21
N GLN A 240 15.41 -7.42 -25.39
CA GLN A 240 14.03 -7.35 -25.85
C GLN A 240 13.81 -6.30 -26.94
N VAL A 241 14.37 -5.10 -26.79
CA VAL A 241 14.26 -4.03 -27.79
C VAL A 241 14.90 -4.46 -29.12
N ASN A 242 16.09 -5.04 -29.08
CA ASN A 242 16.81 -5.48 -30.28
C ASN A 242 16.02 -6.57 -31.04
N TYR A 243 15.57 -7.62 -30.36
CA TYR A 243 14.82 -8.70 -31.01
C TYR A 243 13.43 -8.26 -31.45
N ASN A 244 12.72 -7.44 -30.67
CA ASN A 244 11.41 -6.91 -31.08
C ASN A 244 11.51 -5.99 -32.30
N SER A 245 12.60 -5.24 -32.44
CA SER A 245 12.86 -4.43 -33.65
C SER A 245 13.00 -5.32 -34.88
N LEU A 246 13.76 -6.41 -34.79
CA LEU A 246 13.94 -7.37 -35.90
C LEU A 246 12.64 -8.13 -36.23
N ILE A 247 11.87 -8.50 -35.21
CA ILE A 247 10.57 -9.15 -35.40
C ILE A 247 9.62 -8.20 -36.12
N ARG A 248 9.56 -6.93 -35.69
CA ARG A 248 8.71 -5.92 -36.33
C ARG A 248 9.08 -5.70 -37.80
N GLU A 249 10.37 -5.64 -38.12
CA GLU A 249 10.84 -5.51 -39.51
C GLU A 249 10.37 -6.67 -40.41
N ILE A 250 10.30 -7.90 -39.87
CA ILE A 250 9.77 -9.07 -40.60
C ILE A 250 8.25 -9.04 -40.68
N GLU A 251 7.58 -8.63 -39.60
CA GLU A 251 6.12 -8.50 -39.55
C GLU A 251 5.58 -7.43 -40.51
N ASP A 252 6.34 -6.36 -40.73
CA ASP A 252 6.00 -5.26 -41.65
C ASP A 252 6.24 -5.63 -43.14
N SER A 253 6.79 -6.80 -43.43
CA SER A 253 6.99 -7.26 -44.82
C SER A 253 5.70 -7.81 -45.44
N ASP A 254 5.56 -7.71 -46.78
CA ASP A 254 4.34 -8.15 -47.50
C ASP A 254 4.01 -9.64 -47.28
N PHE A 255 5.02 -10.46 -46.96
CA PHE A 255 4.89 -11.89 -46.68
C PHE A 255 5.69 -12.25 -45.43
N PRO A 256 5.12 -12.08 -44.23
CA PRO A 256 5.83 -12.33 -42.98
C PRO A 256 6.20 -13.82 -42.83
N ASP A 257 7.48 -14.10 -42.67
CA ASP A 257 7.99 -15.44 -42.40
C ASP A 257 7.79 -15.80 -40.91
N HIS A 258 6.66 -16.45 -40.62
CA HIS A 258 6.30 -16.85 -39.26
C HIS A 258 7.31 -17.81 -38.61
N GLN A 259 8.01 -18.64 -39.40
CA GLN A 259 9.03 -19.54 -38.86
C GLN A 259 10.23 -18.74 -38.38
N LYS A 260 10.70 -17.78 -39.19
CA LYS A 260 11.79 -16.88 -38.80
C LYS A 260 11.45 -16.06 -37.55
N ILE A 261 10.20 -15.60 -37.41
CA ILE A 261 9.73 -14.90 -36.20
C ILE A 261 9.78 -15.83 -34.98
N ALA A 262 9.35 -17.08 -35.11
CA ALA A 262 9.40 -18.06 -34.03
C ALA A 262 10.85 -18.33 -33.58
N ASP A 263 11.76 -18.53 -34.53
CA ASP A 263 13.19 -18.74 -34.26
C ASP A 263 13.83 -17.52 -33.55
N LEU A 264 13.44 -16.30 -33.92
CA LEU A 264 13.90 -15.07 -33.24
C LEU A 264 13.38 -14.97 -31.80
N LYS A 265 12.12 -15.33 -31.57
CA LYS A 265 11.54 -15.36 -30.21
C LYS A 265 12.24 -16.39 -29.32
N GLU A 266 12.55 -17.57 -29.85
CA GLU A 266 13.29 -18.59 -29.13
C GLU A 266 14.72 -18.11 -28.79
N LYS A 267 15.43 -17.52 -29.77
CA LYS A 267 16.76 -16.94 -29.56
C LYS A 267 16.76 -15.84 -28.49
N MET A 268 15.78 -14.93 -28.54
CA MET A 268 15.57 -13.90 -27.53
C MET A 268 15.43 -14.51 -26.13
N GLN A 269 14.56 -15.52 -25.97
CA GLN A 269 14.32 -16.16 -24.68
C GLN A 269 15.57 -16.90 -24.16
N ASN A 270 16.32 -17.55 -25.05
CA ASN A 270 17.58 -18.21 -24.73
C ASN A 270 18.67 -17.21 -24.32
N GLU A 271 18.71 -16.02 -24.92
CA GLU A 271 19.64 -14.96 -24.55
C GLU A 271 19.28 -14.31 -23.20
N ILE A 272 18.00 -14.02 -22.97
CA ILE A 272 17.50 -13.56 -21.66
C ILE A 272 17.89 -14.57 -20.57
N SER A 273 17.61 -15.86 -20.79
CA SER A 273 17.93 -16.92 -19.82
C SER A 273 19.44 -17.04 -19.53
N ARG A 274 20.29 -16.79 -20.53
CA ARG A 274 21.76 -16.73 -20.36
C ARG A 274 22.18 -15.51 -19.54
N ALA A 275 21.62 -14.34 -19.82
CA ALA A 275 21.89 -13.13 -19.05
C ALA A 275 21.44 -13.29 -17.58
N GLU A 276 20.27 -13.86 -17.32
CA GLU A 276 19.82 -14.10 -15.94
C GLU A 276 20.78 -15.02 -15.16
N LYS A 277 21.29 -16.07 -15.81
CA LYS A 277 22.28 -16.97 -15.20
C LYS A 277 23.59 -16.25 -14.93
N SER A 278 24.11 -15.43 -15.85
CA SER A 278 25.35 -14.70 -15.64
C SER A 278 25.25 -13.69 -14.49
N PHE A 279 24.15 -12.93 -14.40
CA PHE A 279 23.93 -11.98 -13.29
C PHE A 279 23.78 -12.69 -11.94
N LYS A 280 23.13 -13.85 -11.90
CA LYS A 280 23.02 -14.66 -10.67
C LYS A 280 24.39 -15.16 -10.20
N THR A 281 25.25 -15.59 -11.12
CA THR A 281 26.62 -16.02 -10.80
C THR A 281 27.46 -14.83 -10.32
N SER A 282 27.44 -13.72 -11.05
CA SER A 282 28.17 -12.49 -10.69
C SER A 282 27.73 -11.95 -9.33
N LEU A 283 26.42 -11.91 -9.02
CA LEU A 283 25.94 -11.49 -7.70
C LEU A 283 26.46 -12.40 -6.58
N LYS A 284 26.48 -13.72 -6.82
CA LYS A 284 27.02 -14.68 -5.85
C LYS A 284 28.51 -14.47 -5.60
N GLU A 285 29.28 -14.17 -6.65
CA GLU A 285 30.71 -13.87 -6.56
C GLU A 285 30.97 -12.56 -5.80
N GLU A 286 30.24 -11.48 -6.10
CA GLU A 286 30.34 -10.20 -5.38
C GLU A 286 29.96 -10.34 -3.90
N LEU A 287 28.90 -11.07 -3.58
CA LEU A 287 28.49 -11.32 -2.20
C LEU A 287 29.51 -12.17 -1.44
N ASN A 288 30.14 -13.15 -2.09
CA ASN A 288 31.20 -13.94 -1.49
C ASN A 288 32.46 -13.10 -1.23
N PHE A 289 32.84 -12.25 -2.18
CA PHE A 289 33.96 -11.31 -2.02
C PHE A 289 33.70 -10.34 -0.86
N TYR A 290 32.49 -9.77 -0.79
CA TYR A 290 32.07 -8.88 0.29
C TYR A 290 32.12 -9.60 1.64
N LYS A 291 31.61 -10.83 1.71
CA LYS A 291 31.70 -11.66 2.92
C LYS A 291 33.15 -11.86 3.36
N GLN A 292 34.07 -12.23 2.46
CA GLN A 292 35.48 -12.42 2.80
C GLN A 292 36.20 -11.15 3.25
N THR A 293 35.75 -9.99 2.77
CA THR A 293 36.39 -8.70 3.06
C THR A 293 35.96 -8.16 4.42
N PHE A 294 34.74 -8.44 4.87
CA PHE A 294 34.13 -7.79 6.03
C PHE A 294 33.67 -8.74 7.16
N LEU A 295 33.60 -10.05 6.92
CA LEU A 295 33.22 -11.08 7.90
C LEU A 295 34.32 -12.12 8.08
#